data_AF-A0A1L7CE98-F1
#
_entry.id   AF-A0A1L7CE98-F1
#
_cell.length_a   1.000
_cell.length_b   1.000
_cell.length_c   1.000
_cell.angle_alpha   90.00
_cell.angle_beta   90.00
_cell.angle_gamma   90.00
#
_symmetry.space_group_name_H-M   'P 1'
#
loop_
_entity.id
_entity.type
_entity.pdbx_description
1 polymer ?
#
loop_
_entity_poly.entity_id
_entity_poly.type
_entity_poly.pdbx_seq_one_letter_code
_entity_poly.pdbx_strand_id
1 'polypeptide(L)'
;MATLFNLLAALFVVTFVGILIKPRGGTRGPILVLKVFAQLLLTAAECILFILLIISIIGTTFWIFYLTTDTGPDPDLSFSPDTVMLPTLAVLAITGASAAWAHRHLTRIWPALQPSEEETEMAEYVIQWSTIYLTVYQLLFQTLSDSARALADSEGIKVIIDTALNPNNINLIIMPLLFSVWMALAIEKLHKNFPTNSEELPTLTQP
;
A
#
# COMPACT_ATOMS: atom_id res chain seq x y z
N MET A 1 -20.76 -7.72 20.04
CA MET A 1 -21.65 -8.17 18.94
C MET A 1 -21.24 -7.60 17.58
N ALA A 2 -21.00 -6.29 17.44
CA ALA A 2 -20.59 -5.70 16.14
C ALA A 2 -19.29 -6.30 15.55
N THR A 3 -18.29 -6.59 16.37
CA THR A 3 -17.02 -7.19 15.93
C THR A 3 -17.20 -8.60 15.36
N LEU A 4 -18.02 -9.44 16.01
CA LEU A 4 -18.35 -10.78 15.55
C LEU A 4 -19.07 -10.73 14.19
N PHE A 5 -20.03 -9.82 14.05
CA PHE A 5 -20.76 -9.61 12.80
C PHE A 5 -19.82 -9.20 11.65
N ASN A 6 -18.90 -8.27 11.91
CA ASN A 6 -17.91 -7.84 10.91
C ASN A 6 -16.96 -8.98 10.50
N LEU A 7 -16.52 -9.81 11.46
CA LEU A 7 -15.70 -10.98 11.17
C LEU A 7 -16.45 -12.01 10.32
N LEU A 8 -17.73 -12.26 10.62
CA LEU A 8 -18.57 -13.16 9.83
C LEU A 8 -18.80 -12.61 8.41
N ALA A 9 -19.03 -11.30 8.28
CA ALA A 9 -19.17 -10.65 6.98
C ALA A 9 -17.87 -10.75 6.16
N ALA A 10 -16.71 -10.50 6.78
CA ALA A 10 -15.41 -10.66 6.13
C ALA A 10 -15.18 -12.11 5.68
N LEU A 11 -15.47 -13.09 6.55
CA LEU A 11 -15.36 -14.51 6.23
C LEU A 11 -16.29 -14.90 5.07
N PHE A 12 -17.51 -14.38 5.07
CA PHE A 12 -18.46 -14.60 3.98
C PHE A 12 -17.92 -14.06 2.66
N VAL A 13 -17.39 -12.84 2.63
CA VAL A 13 -16.79 -12.23 1.44
C VAL A 13 -15.61 -13.06 0.93
N VAL A 14 -14.68 -13.43 1.82
CA VAL A 14 -13.51 -14.26 1.46
C VAL A 14 -13.95 -15.62 0.88
N THR A 15 -14.95 -16.25 1.50
CA THR A 15 -15.47 -17.54 1.04
C THR A 15 -16.17 -17.41 -0.31
N PHE A 16 -17.01 -16.40 -0.47
CA PHE A 16 -17.77 -16.16 -1.69
C PHE A 16 -16.84 -15.84 -2.86
N VAL A 17 -15.91 -14.89 -2.68
CA VAL A 17 -14.90 -14.54 -3.70
C VAL A 17 -14.04 -15.74 -4.03
N GLY A 18 -13.61 -16.52 -3.02
CA GLY A 18 -12.80 -17.71 -3.23
C GLY A 18 -13.51 -18.77 -4.08
N ILE A 19 -14.81 -19.00 -3.85
CA ILE A 19 -15.62 -19.90 -4.66
C ILE A 19 -15.76 -19.38 -6.10
N LEU A 20 -15.92 -18.06 -6.28
CA LEU A 20 -16.02 -17.47 -7.63
C LEU A 20 -14.71 -17.61 -8.43
N ILE A 21 -13.55 -17.43 -7.78
CA ILE A 21 -12.25 -17.55 -8.43
C ILE A 21 -11.94 -19.03 -8.78
N LYS A 22 -12.22 -19.95 -7.85
CA LYS A 22 -12.00 -21.40 -8.06
C LYS A 22 -13.28 -22.20 -7.78
N PRO A 23 -14.24 -22.22 -8.71
CA PRO A 23 -15.53 -22.88 -8.50
C PRO A 23 -15.44 -24.39 -8.32
N ARG A 24 -14.39 -25.03 -8.88
CA ARG A 24 -14.12 -26.47 -8.70
C ARG A 24 -13.05 -26.78 -7.65
N GLY A 25 -12.51 -25.75 -6.98
CA GLY A 25 -11.40 -25.88 -6.03
C GLY A 25 -11.82 -26.11 -4.57
N GLY A 26 -13.12 -26.07 -4.26
CA GLY A 26 -13.61 -26.16 -2.89
C GLY A 26 -12.99 -25.08 -2.00
N THR A 27 -12.30 -25.49 -0.93
CA THR A 27 -11.63 -24.58 0.02
C THR A 27 -10.34 -23.95 -0.51
N ARG A 28 -9.79 -24.44 -1.64
CA ARG A 28 -8.54 -23.90 -2.20
C ARG A 28 -8.67 -22.45 -2.65
N GLY A 29 -9.85 -22.05 -3.14
CA GLY A 29 -10.12 -20.67 -3.54
C GLY A 29 -10.13 -19.72 -2.33
N PRO A 30 -10.95 -19.95 -1.29
CA PRO A 30 -10.95 -19.13 -0.08
C PRO A 30 -9.59 -19.07 0.62
N ILE A 31 -8.82 -20.16 0.66
CA ILE A 31 -7.48 -20.18 1.23
C ILE A 31 -6.52 -19.29 0.42
N LEU A 32 -6.59 -19.35 -0.92
CA LEU A 32 -5.80 -18.47 -1.79
C LEU A 32 -6.10 -17.00 -1.48
N VAL A 33 -7.39 -16.63 -1.45
CA VAL A 33 -7.83 -15.26 -1.11
C VAL A 33 -7.26 -14.83 0.24
N LEU A 34 -7.40 -15.66 1.27
CA LEU A 34 -6.93 -15.35 2.61
C LEU A 34 -5.41 -15.15 2.66
N LYS A 35 -4.64 -16.02 1.99
CA LYS A 35 -3.18 -15.90 1.92
C LYS A 35 -2.74 -14.63 1.21
N VAL A 36 -3.38 -14.28 0.09
CA VAL A 36 -3.10 -13.05 -0.66
C VAL A 36 -3.35 -11.82 0.21
N PHE A 37 -4.49 -11.76 0.90
CA PHE A 37 -4.78 -10.66 1.82
C PHE A 37 -3.78 -10.62 2.99
N ALA A 38 -3.40 -11.77 3.56
CA ALA A 38 -2.42 -11.82 4.64
C ALA A 38 -1.04 -11.32 4.18
N GLN A 39 -0.59 -11.70 2.97
CA GLN A 39 0.66 -11.21 2.37
C GLN A 39 0.60 -9.71 2.09
N LEU A 40 -0.49 -9.21 1.50
CA LEU A 40 -0.68 -7.78 1.28
C LEU A 40 -0.67 -6.98 2.58
N LEU A 41 -1.30 -7.48 3.64
CA LEU A 41 -1.29 -6.84 4.95
C LEU A 41 0.10 -6.83 5.58
N LEU A 42 0.86 -7.92 5.42
CA LEU A 42 2.23 -8.00 5.89
C LEU A 42 3.13 -6.98 5.16
N THR A 43 3.08 -6.93 3.83
CA THR A 43 3.84 -5.97 3.03
C THR A 43 3.41 -4.53 3.30
N ALA A 44 2.11 -4.29 3.52
CA ALA A 44 1.62 -2.98 3.94
C ALA A 44 2.16 -2.58 5.32
N ALA A 45 2.23 -3.51 6.28
CA ALA A 45 2.82 -3.26 7.58
C ALA A 45 4.32 -2.92 7.48
N GLU A 46 5.08 -3.64 6.65
CA GLU A 46 6.49 -3.34 6.36
C GLU A 46 6.63 -1.92 5.78
N CYS A 47 5.81 -1.55 4.79
CA CYS A 47 5.81 -0.19 4.22
C CYS A 47 5.48 0.88 5.26
N ILE A 48 4.46 0.65 6.11
CA ILE A 48 4.08 1.58 7.17
C ILE A 48 5.23 1.79 8.14
N LEU A 49 5.93 0.72 8.55
CA LEU A 49 7.08 0.82 9.43
C LEU A 49 8.20 1.67 8.82
N PHE A 50 8.49 1.50 7.53
CA PHE A 50 9.49 2.33 6.83
C PHE A 50 9.04 3.79 6.70
N ILE A 51 7.77 4.05 6.39
CA ILE A 51 7.23 5.41 6.33
C ILE A 51 7.34 6.09 7.70
N LEU A 52 6.95 5.40 8.78
CA LEU A 52 7.06 5.92 10.15
C LEU A 52 8.53 6.18 10.53
N LEU A 53 9.45 5.32 10.12
CA LEU A 53 10.88 5.53 10.32
C LEU A 53 11.36 6.81 9.61
N ILE A 54 10.99 7.00 8.34
CA ILE A 54 11.36 8.21 7.58
C ILE A 54 10.79 9.47 8.22
N ILE A 55 9.50 9.45 8.61
CA ILE A 55 8.85 10.57 9.31
C ILE A 55 9.58 10.85 10.63
N SER A 56 9.96 9.81 11.38
CA SER A 56 10.72 9.97 12.62
C SER A 56 12.10 10.58 12.38
N ILE A 57 12.82 10.21 11.31
CA ILE A 57 14.13 10.78 10.97
C ILE A 57 14.01 12.26 10.60
N ILE A 58 13.01 12.60 9.77
CA ILE A 58 12.74 14.00 9.40
C ILE A 58 12.37 14.82 10.64
N GLY A 59 11.45 14.29 11.47
CA GLY A 59 11.00 14.96 12.69
C GLY A 59 12.12 15.19 13.70
N THR A 60 12.99 14.19 13.91
CA THR A 60 14.15 14.32 14.81
C THR A 60 15.20 15.28 14.26
N THR A 61 15.44 15.29 12.96
CA THR A 61 16.37 16.25 12.32
C THR A 61 15.86 17.69 12.48
N PHE A 62 14.57 17.90 12.25
CA PHE A 62 13.94 19.21 12.46
C PHE A 62 13.99 19.64 13.93
N TRP A 63 13.75 18.70 14.85
CA TRP A 63 13.84 18.94 16.29
C TRP A 63 15.26 19.33 16.73
N ILE A 64 16.28 18.63 16.23
CA ILE A 64 17.70 18.96 16.51
C ILE A 64 18.04 20.34 15.96
N PHE A 65 17.64 20.64 14.72
CA PHE A 65 17.85 21.96 14.12
C PHE A 65 17.28 23.06 15.02
N TYR A 66 16.00 22.95 15.42
CA TYR A 66 15.34 23.87 16.33
C TYR A 66 16.08 24.09 17.66
N LEU A 67 16.72 23.05 18.21
CA LEU A 67 17.49 23.16 19.45
C LEU A 67 18.89 23.78 19.26
N THR A 68 19.44 23.76 18.04
CA THR A 68 20.83 24.16 17.76
C THR A 68 20.98 25.54 17.12
N THR A 69 19.92 26.08 16.51
CA THR A 69 19.93 27.39 15.87
C THR A 69 18.97 28.35 16.55
N ASP A 70 19.47 29.54 16.95
CA ASP A 70 18.64 30.65 17.46
C ASP A 70 17.72 31.25 16.39
N THR A 71 17.94 30.91 15.12
CA THR A 71 16.99 31.14 14.04
C THR A 71 15.96 30.02 14.07
N GLY A 72 14.76 30.32 14.57
CA GLY A 72 13.61 29.44 14.40
C GLY A 72 13.40 29.09 12.91
N PRO A 73 12.77 27.96 12.60
CA PRO A 73 12.49 27.57 11.22
C PRO A 73 11.71 28.69 10.53
N ASP A 74 12.14 29.07 9.32
CA ASP A 74 11.39 30.03 8.50
C ASP A 74 9.95 29.50 8.33
N PRO A 75 8.93 30.27 8.75
CA PRO A 75 7.54 29.81 8.74
C PRO A 75 6.97 29.67 7.31
N ASP A 76 7.64 30.20 6.29
CA ASP A 76 7.22 30.20 4.89
C ASP A 76 7.82 29.04 4.07
N LEU A 77 7.76 27.82 4.61
CA LEU A 77 7.95 26.59 3.84
C LEU A 77 6.71 26.32 2.96
N SER A 78 6.46 27.19 1.98
CA SER A 78 5.45 26.97 0.95
C SER A 78 6.03 26.08 -0.13
N PHE A 79 5.60 24.82 -0.16
CA PHE A 79 5.96 23.92 -1.26
C PHE A 79 4.90 23.96 -2.35
N SER A 80 5.33 24.18 -3.59
CA SER A 80 4.44 24.02 -4.73
C SER A 80 4.28 22.52 -5.05
N PRO A 81 3.06 22.00 -5.34
CA PRO A 81 2.82 20.57 -5.54
C PRO A 81 3.71 19.89 -6.59
N ASP A 82 4.06 20.62 -7.65
CA ASP A 82 4.99 20.19 -8.71
C ASP A 82 6.42 19.90 -8.18
N THR A 83 6.85 20.65 -7.17
CA THR A 83 8.18 20.53 -6.56
C THR A 83 8.25 19.36 -5.58
N VAL A 84 7.12 18.97 -4.96
CA VAL A 84 7.06 17.88 -3.97
C VAL A 84 6.76 16.52 -4.60
N MET A 85 6.08 16.50 -5.76
CA MET A 85 5.61 15.26 -6.39
C MET A 85 6.73 14.25 -6.64
N LEU A 86 7.83 14.67 -7.28
CA LEU A 86 8.94 13.76 -7.60
C LEU A 86 9.66 13.25 -6.33
N PRO A 87 10.02 14.11 -5.35
CA PRO A 87 10.53 13.64 -4.06
C PRO A 87 9.59 12.67 -3.35
N THR A 88 8.28 12.92 -3.34
CA THR A 88 7.30 12.01 -2.74
C THR A 88 7.31 10.66 -3.44
N LEU A 89 7.24 10.62 -4.77
CA LEU A 89 7.29 9.37 -5.53
C LEU A 89 8.60 8.61 -5.29
N ALA A 90 9.72 9.31 -5.21
CA ALA A 90 11.01 8.70 -4.89
C ALA A 90 11.02 8.07 -3.50
N VAL A 91 10.50 8.76 -2.48
CA VAL A 91 10.37 8.22 -1.12
C VAL A 91 9.50 6.97 -1.09
N LEU A 92 8.37 6.98 -1.81
CA LEU A 92 7.49 5.81 -1.88
C LEU A 92 8.12 4.63 -2.63
N ALA A 93 8.85 4.90 -3.72
CA ALA A 93 9.58 3.88 -4.46
C ALA A 93 10.70 3.25 -3.60
N ILE A 94 11.45 4.07 -2.87
CA ILE A 94 12.47 3.61 -1.91
C ILE A 94 11.82 2.78 -0.81
N THR A 95 10.68 3.23 -0.27
CA THR A 95 9.91 2.49 0.74
C THR A 95 9.51 1.11 0.21
N GLY A 96 8.96 1.04 -1.00
CA GLY A 96 8.60 -0.23 -1.65
C GLY A 96 9.81 -1.14 -1.87
N ALA A 97 10.94 -0.59 -2.32
CA ALA A 97 12.18 -1.35 -2.50
C ALA A 97 12.75 -1.88 -1.17
N SER A 98 12.73 -1.08 -0.10
CA SER A 98 13.12 -1.49 1.24
C SER A 98 12.18 -2.55 1.81
N ALA A 99 10.87 -2.44 1.57
CA ALA A 99 9.90 -3.45 1.95
C ALA A 99 10.14 -4.77 1.19
N ALA A 100 10.36 -4.75 -0.12
CA ALA A 100 10.74 -5.95 -0.89
C ALA A 100 11.99 -6.61 -0.31
N TRP A 101 13.04 -5.82 -0.05
CA TRP A 101 14.28 -6.33 0.56
C TRP A 101 14.03 -6.97 1.93
N ALA A 102 13.23 -6.33 2.79
CA ALA A 102 12.88 -6.84 4.11
C ALA A 102 12.04 -8.13 4.00
N HIS A 103 11.05 -8.14 3.12
CA HIS A 103 10.19 -9.28 2.84
C HIS A 103 11.01 -10.48 2.34
N ARG A 104 11.98 -10.24 1.46
CA ARG A 104 12.91 -11.26 0.99
C ARG A 104 13.77 -11.83 2.12
N HIS A 105 14.22 -10.99 3.04
CA HIS A 105 14.93 -11.47 4.21
C HIS A 105 14.02 -12.31 5.13
N LEU A 106 12.77 -11.87 5.33
CA LEU A 106 11.79 -12.57 6.13
C LEU A 106 11.41 -13.94 5.54
N THR A 107 11.24 -14.02 4.23
CA THR A 107 10.93 -15.29 3.52
C THR A 107 12.10 -16.27 3.46
N ARG A 108 13.35 -15.80 3.62
CA ARG A 108 14.51 -16.70 3.84
C ARG A 108 14.44 -17.38 5.21
N ILE A 109 14.01 -16.65 6.24
CA ILE A 109 13.85 -17.18 7.60
C ILE A 109 12.58 -18.04 7.67
N TRP A 110 11.52 -17.63 6.96
CA TRP A 110 10.23 -18.30 6.98
C TRP A 110 9.74 -18.63 5.55
N PRO A 111 10.16 -19.78 4.98
CA PRO A 111 9.85 -20.15 3.60
C PRO A 111 8.34 -20.28 3.31
N ALA A 112 7.54 -20.53 4.35
CA ALA A 112 6.08 -20.60 4.24
C ALA A 112 5.42 -19.28 3.80
N LEU A 113 6.14 -18.14 3.92
CA LEU A 113 5.67 -16.84 3.46
C LEU A 113 5.94 -16.58 1.98
N GLN A 114 6.74 -17.41 1.30
CA GLN A 114 7.06 -17.21 -0.11
C GLN A 114 5.79 -17.28 -0.96
N PRO A 115 5.43 -16.20 -1.68
CA PRO A 115 4.24 -16.20 -2.50
C PRO A 115 4.44 -17.08 -3.74
N SER A 116 3.45 -17.91 -4.04
CA SER A 116 3.33 -18.59 -5.33
C SER A 116 3.07 -17.58 -6.46
N GLU A 117 3.26 -18.02 -7.71
CA GLU A 117 2.95 -17.16 -8.88
C GLU A 117 1.49 -16.74 -8.90
N GLU A 118 0.59 -17.68 -8.60
CA GLU A 118 -0.86 -17.41 -8.54
C GLU A 118 -1.23 -16.41 -7.44
N GLU A 119 -0.60 -16.52 -6.26
CA GLU A 119 -0.77 -15.56 -5.17
C GLU A 119 -0.25 -14.16 -5.56
N THR A 120 0.89 -14.12 -6.26
CA THR A 120 1.51 -12.86 -6.72
C THR A 120 0.65 -12.16 -7.77
N GLU A 121 0.11 -12.91 -8.74
CA GLU A 121 -0.77 -12.36 -9.77
C GLU A 121 -2.08 -11.84 -9.17
N MET A 122 -2.67 -12.59 -8.24
CA MET A 122 -3.88 -12.15 -7.54
C MET A 122 -3.63 -10.91 -6.68
N ALA A 123 -2.49 -10.82 -6.00
CA ALA A 123 -2.11 -9.64 -5.22
C ALA A 123 -2.01 -8.38 -6.12
N GLU A 124 -1.43 -8.51 -7.30
CA GLU A 124 -1.36 -7.44 -8.30
C GLU A 124 -2.76 -6.99 -8.74
N TYR A 125 -3.66 -7.93 -9.05
CA TYR A 125 -5.05 -7.61 -9.38
C TYR A 125 -5.77 -6.87 -8.25
N VAL A 126 -5.60 -7.31 -6.99
CA VAL A 126 -6.23 -6.66 -5.84
C VAL A 126 -5.79 -5.20 -5.72
N ILE A 127 -4.49 -4.93 -5.91
CA ILE A 127 -3.96 -3.56 -5.84
C ILE A 127 -4.47 -2.70 -7.00
N GLN A 128 -4.47 -3.23 -8.22
CA GLN A 128 -4.97 -2.51 -9.40
C GLN A 128 -6.45 -2.13 -9.23
N TRP A 129 -7.30 -3.08 -8.85
CA TRP A 129 -8.72 -2.81 -8.62
C TRP A 129 -8.97 -1.87 -7.45
N SER A 130 -8.18 -1.97 -6.37
CA SER A 130 -8.23 -1.03 -5.25
C SER A 130 -7.90 0.40 -5.69
N THR A 131 -6.89 0.56 -6.55
CA THR A 131 -6.46 1.86 -7.06
C THR A 131 -7.52 2.49 -7.97
N ILE A 132 -8.12 1.69 -8.86
CA ILE A 132 -9.24 2.12 -9.71
C ILE A 132 -10.42 2.54 -8.84
N TYR A 133 -10.80 1.71 -7.86
CA TYR A 133 -11.91 2.01 -6.95
C TYR A 133 -11.69 3.33 -6.21
N LEU A 134 -10.51 3.55 -5.63
CA LEU A 134 -10.20 4.77 -4.88
C LEU A 134 -10.20 6.02 -5.77
N THR A 135 -9.71 5.90 -7.00
CA THR A 135 -9.71 7.00 -7.97
C THR A 135 -11.14 7.36 -8.41
N VAL A 136 -11.95 6.36 -8.74
CA VAL A 136 -13.36 6.56 -9.12
C VAL A 136 -14.17 7.10 -7.95
N TYR A 137 -13.96 6.56 -6.75
CA TYR A 137 -14.59 7.03 -5.53
C TYR A 137 -14.27 8.50 -5.27
N GLN A 138 -13.00 8.90 -5.41
CA GLN A 138 -12.59 10.30 -5.27
C GLN A 138 -13.29 11.21 -6.26
N LEU A 139 -13.29 10.84 -7.55
CA LEU A 139 -13.89 11.66 -8.60
C LEU A 139 -15.40 11.83 -8.38
N LEU A 140 -16.12 10.74 -8.09
CA LEU A 140 -17.56 10.77 -7.87
C LEU A 140 -17.91 11.58 -6.62
N PHE A 141 -17.21 11.35 -5.51
CA PHE A 141 -17.52 12.03 -4.27
C PHE A 141 -17.14 13.52 -4.31
N GLN A 142 -16.04 13.87 -5.00
CA GLN A 142 -15.68 15.27 -5.25
C GLN A 142 -16.76 15.96 -6.09
N THR A 143 -17.20 15.34 -7.19
CA THR A 143 -18.27 15.86 -8.06
C THR A 143 -19.58 16.04 -7.29
N LEU A 144 -19.96 15.05 -6.46
CA LEU A 144 -21.17 15.11 -5.63
C LEU A 144 -21.06 16.16 -4.53
N SER A 145 -19.90 16.29 -3.89
CA SER A 145 -19.64 17.31 -2.86
C SER A 145 -19.70 18.71 -3.43
N ASP A 146 -19.07 18.95 -4.59
CA ASP A 146 -19.11 20.24 -5.29
C ASP A 146 -20.54 20.60 -5.72
N SER A 147 -21.29 19.61 -6.23
CA SER A 147 -22.71 19.78 -6.59
C SER A 147 -23.61 20.02 -5.38
N ALA A 148 -23.35 19.34 -4.26
CA ALA A 148 -24.11 19.50 -3.02
C ALA A 148 -23.80 20.84 -2.35
N ARG A 149 -22.55 21.31 -2.38
CA ARG A 149 -22.14 22.64 -1.90
C ARG A 149 -22.77 23.76 -2.72
N ALA A 150 -23.00 23.53 -4.01
CA ALA A 150 -23.73 24.47 -4.87
C ALA A 150 -25.25 24.53 -4.58
N LEU A 151 -25.82 23.53 -3.88
CA LEU A 151 -27.25 23.40 -3.62
C LEU A 151 -27.66 23.52 -2.14
N ALA A 152 -26.72 23.39 -1.20
CA ALA A 152 -27.02 23.26 0.23
C ALA A 152 -26.74 24.55 1.04
N ASP A 153 -27.84 25.20 1.44
CA ASP A 153 -27.90 26.29 2.42
C ASP A 153 -28.10 25.77 3.88
N SER A 154 -27.89 24.47 4.13
CA SER A 154 -28.08 23.87 5.46
C SER A 154 -26.79 23.31 6.06
N GLU A 155 -26.42 23.80 7.24
CA GLU A 155 -25.15 23.53 7.93
C GLU A 155 -25.02 22.07 8.40
N GLY A 156 -26.13 21.37 8.64
CA GLY A 156 -26.13 20.00 9.17
C GLY A 156 -25.69 18.92 8.18
N ILE A 157 -25.92 19.11 6.87
CA ILE A 157 -25.53 18.15 5.82
C ILE A 157 -24.04 18.28 5.48
N LYS A 158 -23.47 19.49 5.61
CA LYS A 158 -22.04 19.76 5.37
C LYS A 158 -21.12 19.00 6.33
N VAL A 159 -21.47 18.92 7.61
CA VAL A 159 -20.59 18.34 8.65
C VAL A 159 -20.39 16.83 8.51
N ILE A 160 -21.44 16.08 8.12
CA ILE A 160 -21.37 14.61 7.97
C ILE A 160 -20.62 14.24 6.67
N ILE A 161 -20.82 15.01 5.59
CA ILE A 161 -20.13 14.83 4.31
C ILE A 161 -18.63 15.19 4.43
N ASP A 162 -18.28 16.25 5.16
CA ASP A 162 -16.90 16.73 5.27
C ASP A 162 -16.03 15.94 6.26
N THR A 163 -16.60 15.28 7.27
CA THR A 163 -15.81 14.65 8.35
C THR A 163 -15.63 13.14 8.21
N ALA A 164 -16.67 12.39 7.83
CA ALA A 164 -16.63 10.92 7.85
C ALA A 164 -16.29 10.28 6.49
N LEU A 165 -16.44 11.02 5.39
CA LEU A 165 -16.32 10.50 4.02
C LEU A 165 -15.40 11.34 3.14
N ASN A 166 -14.59 12.24 3.70
CA ASN A 166 -13.70 13.08 2.92
C ASN A 166 -12.68 12.22 2.16
N PRO A 167 -12.82 12.07 0.83
CA PRO A 167 -11.99 11.18 0.03
C PRO A 167 -10.52 11.59 0.09
N ASN A 168 -10.27 12.88 0.33
CA ASN A 168 -8.94 13.45 0.36
C ASN A 168 -8.11 12.84 1.50
N ASN A 169 -8.70 12.61 2.68
CA ASN A 169 -7.95 12.07 3.83
C ASN A 169 -7.62 10.58 3.65
N ILE A 170 -8.57 9.81 3.10
CA ILE A 170 -8.38 8.38 2.85
C ILE A 170 -7.35 8.17 1.74
N ASN A 171 -7.44 8.92 0.64
CA ASN A 171 -6.53 8.76 -0.48
C ASN A 171 -5.12 9.25 -0.17
N LEU A 172 -4.97 10.30 0.66
CA LEU A 172 -3.66 10.83 1.05
C LEU A 172 -2.83 9.82 1.86
N ILE A 173 -3.47 8.81 2.47
CA ILE A 173 -2.80 7.74 3.20
C ILE A 173 -2.77 6.44 2.38
N ILE A 174 -3.91 6.03 1.81
CA ILE A 174 -4.03 4.71 1.18
C ILE A 174 -3.36 4.67 -0.19
N MET A 175 -3.45 5.71 -1.03
CA MET A 175 -2.82 5.67 -2.37
C MET A 175 -1.29 5.58 -2.28
N PRO A 176 -0.59 6.38 -1.44
CA PRO A 176 0.86 6.24 -1.28
C PRO A 176 1.28 4.87 -0.73
N LEU A 177 0.47 4.31 0.17
CA LEU A 177 0.72 2.98 0.72
C LEU A 177 0.55 1.90 -0.36
N LEU A 178 -0.54 1.94 -1.13
CA LEU A 178 -0.79 1.00 -2.23
C LEU A 178 0.31 1.07 -3.29
N PHE A 179 0.80 2.27 -3.62
CA PHE A 179 1.94 2.43 -4.52
C PHE A 179 3.20 1.76 -3.97
N SER A 180 3.51 1.94 -2.68
CA SER A 180 4.68 1.32 -2.05
C SER A 180 4.58 -0.21 -2.02
N VAL A 181 3.39 -0.76 -1.69
CA VAL A 181 3.13 -2.20 -1.71
C VAL A 181 3.23 -2.77 -3.13
N TRP A 182 2.71 -2.05 -4.12
CA TRP A 182 2.84 -2.42 -5.53
C TRP A 182 4.29 -2.46 -5.98
N MET A 183 5.08 -1.44 -5.63
CA MET A 183 6.51 -1.39 -5.93
C MET A 183 7.26 -2.57 -5.30
N ALA A 184 6.91 -2.92 -4.06
CA ALA A 184 7.51 -4.08 -3.40
C ALA A 184 7.22 -5.39 -4.16
N LEU A 185 5.96 -5.61 -4.56
CA LEU A 185 5.56 -6.77 -5.36
C LEU A 185 6.22 -6.78 -6.74
N ALA A 186 6.31 -5.63 -7.41
CA ALA A 186 6.91 -5.50 -8.73
C ALA A 186 8.40 -5.89 -8.68
N ILE A 187 9.13 -5.43 -7.67
CA ILE A 187 10.55 -5.76 -7.46
C ILE A 187 10.72 -7.26 -7.18
N GLU A 188 9.88 -7.84 -6.32
CA GLU A 188 9.94 -9.28 -6.02
C GLU A 188 9.63 -10.14 -7.26
N LYS A 189 8.63 -9.74 -8.06
CA LYS A 189 8.29 -10.42 -9.32
C LYS A 189 9.44 -10.35 -10.33
N LEU A 190 10.05 -9.17 -10.49
CA LEU A 190 11.22 -9.01 -11.36
C LEU A 190 12.41 -9.84 -10.87
N HIS A 191 12.65 -9.88 -9.56
CA HIS A 191 13.75 -10.65 -8.98
C HIS A 191 13.60 -12.16 -9.24
N LYS A 192 12.38 -12.70 -9.11
CA LYS A 192 12.09 -14.11 -9.43
C LYS A 192 12.31 -14.43 -10.92
N ASN A 193 11.95 -13.50 -11.80
CA ASN A 193 12.03 -13.71 -13.25
C ASN A 193 13.43 -13.46 -13.83
N PHE A 194 14.29 -12.72 -13.12
CA PHE A 194 15.65 -12.41 -13.54
C PHE A 194 16.65 -12.71 -12.41
N PRO A 195 16.91 -13.99 -12.10
CA PRO A 195 17.96 -14.34 -11.16
C PRO A 195 19.31 -13.84 -11.69
N THR A 196 20.03 -13.05 -10.89
CA THR A 196 21.39 -12.61 -11.22
C THR A 196 22.31 -13.82 -11.28
N ASN A 197 22.75 -14.19 -12.49
CA ASN A 197 23.68 -15.29 -12.78
C ASN A 197 25.06 -15.07 -12.12
N SER A 198 25.18 -15.37 -10.82
CA SER A 198 26.47 -15.48 -10.13
C SER A 198 26.68 -16.82 -9.42
N GLU A 199 25.77 -17.79 -9.56
CA GLU A 199 25.92 -19.14 -8.97
C GLU A 199 26.21 -20.26 -9.98
N GLU A 200 26.33 -19.98 -11.28
CA GLU A 200 26.78 -20.95 -12.27
C GLU A 200 27.99 -20.41 -13.05
N LEU A 201 29.20 -20.55 -12.48
CA LEU A 201 30.38 -20.72 -13.33
C LEU A 201 30.44 -22.20 -13.69
N PRO A 202 30.16 -22.61 -14.94
CA PRO A 202 30.50 -23.95 -15.37
C PRO A 202 32.02 -24.09 -15.24
N THR A 203 32.46 -25.01 -14.38
CA THR A 203 33.83 -25.52 -14.41
C THR A 203 34.09 -26.01 -15.82
N LEU A 204 34.86 -25.23 -16.58
CA LEU A 204 35.42 -25.64 -17.86
C LEU A 204 36.31 -26.85 -17.60
N THR A 205 35.75 -28.06 -17.71
CA THR A 205 36.55 -29.25 -18.01
C THR A 205 37.11 -29.06 -19.41
N GLN A 206 38.37 -28.63 -19.46
CA GLN A 206 39.20 -28.65 -20.66
C GLN A 206 39.50 -30.11 -21.06
N PRO A 207 39.72 -30.36 -22.37
CA PRO A 207 39.67 -31.70 -22.99
C PRO A 207 40.76 -32.67 -22.54
#